data_AF-A0AAE0CTK1-F1
#
_entry.id   AF-A0AAE0CTK1-F1
#
_cell.length_a   1.000
_cell.length_b   1.000
_cell.length_c   1.000
_cell.angle_alpha   90.00
_cell.angle_beta   90.00
_cell.angle_gamma   90.00
#
_symmetry.space_group_name_H-M   'P 1'
#
loop_
_entity.id
_entity.type
_entity.pdbx_description
1 polymer ?
#
loop_
_entity_poly.entity_id
_entity_poly.type
_entity_poly.pdbx_seq_one_letter_code
_entity_poly.pdbx_strand_id
1 'polypeptide(L)'
;MASTSRQDADVSANSPFSLENLYMDPDDGRQRFLLELEFVQCLANPNYIHYLAQNRYFEDEAFIGYLKYLQYWKRPEYVKFIMYPHSLYFLNLLQNANFRSAMAHPATKELAHKQQFYFWKNYKNNRLKHAMSRHVAEPVASASASASSPPPLLLTADAITASTAVPAPSHM
;
A
#
# COMPACT_ATOMS: atom_id res chain seq x y z
N MET A 1 -72.48 19.39 39.04
CA MET A 1 -71.46 20.34 38.53
C MET A 1 -70.56 20.72 39.69
N ALA A 2 -69.30 20.26 39.70
CA ALA A 2 -68.20 20.85 40.48
C ALA A 2 -66.87 20.25 39.97
N SER A 3 -65.95 21.14 39.63
CA SER A 3 -64.61 20.88 39.06
C SER A 3 -63.61 20.34 40.09
N THR A 4 -62.63 19.55 39.65
CA THR A 4 -61.31 19.34 40.30
C THR A 4 -60.36 18.88 39.19
N SER A 5 -59.54 19.78 38.64
CA SER A 5 -58.17 20.14 39.06
C SER A 5 -57.12 19.30 38.34
N ARG A 6 -56.44 19.93 37.37
CA ARG A 6 -55.15 19.48 36.82
C ARG A 6 -54.09 19.53 37.92
N GLN A 7 -53.25 18.51 37.97
CA GLN A 7 -51.96 18.55 38.66
C GLN A 7 -50.92 17.86 37.79
N ASP A 8 -49.96 18.66 37.36
CA ASP A 8 -48.68 18.27 36.80
C ASP A 8 -47.81 17.60 37.88
N ALA A 9 -47.08 16.53 37.55
CA ALA A 9 -45.79 16.18 38.16
C ALA A 9 -45.12 15.01 37.42
N ASP A 10 -44.13 15.40 36.61
CA ASP A 10 -42.87 14.72 36.27
C ASP A 10 -42.52 13.39 36.98
N VAL A 11 -42.29 12.33 36.19
CA VAL A 11 -41.43 11.19 36.57
C VAL A 11 -40.53 10.82 35.38
N SER A 12 -39.37 11.47 35.38
CA SER A 12 -38.06 10.87 35.16
C SER A 12 -37.76 10.21 33.81
N ALA A 13 -37.07 11.00 32.98
CA ALA A 13 -36.03 10.50 32.10
C ALA A 13 -35.07 9.57 32.87
N ASN A 14 -34.98 8.30 32.46
CA ASN A 14 -33.70 7.58 32.50
C ASN A 14 -33.68 6.37 31.55
N SER A 15 -32.71 6.44 30.64
CA SER A 15 -31.96 5.34 30.03
C SER A 15 -32.51 4.59 28.80
N PRO A 16 -31.57 4.23 27.90
CA PRO A 16 -31.70 4.36 26.47
C PRO A 16 -32.11 3.03 25.86
N PHE A 17 -33.22 2.98 25.12
CA PHE A 17 -33.44 1.90 24.18
C PHE A 17 -32.63 2.18 22.93
N SER A 18 -31.35 1.89 23.11
CA SER A 18 -30.21 2.08 22.25
C SER A 18 -30.48 1.58 20.82
N LEU A 19 -30.33 2.50 19.88
CA LEU A 19 -30.17 2.23 18.44
C LEU A 19 -28.98 1.30 18.13
N GLU A 20 -28.18 0.95 19.15
CA GLU A 20 -27.03 0.05 19.15
C GLU A 20 -27.36 -1.38 18.69
N ASN A 21 -28.61 -1.84 18.86
CA ASN A 21 -29.00 -3.21 18.52
C ASN A 21 -29.49 -3.40 17.08
N LEU A 22 -29.74 -2.33 16.31
CA LEU A 22 -30.21 -2.49 14.91
C LEU A 22 -29.05 -2.77 13.93
N TYR A 23 -27.81 -2.67 14.41
CA TYR A 23 -26.59 -2.93 13.65
C TYR A 23 -25.73 -4.01 14.32
N MET A 24 -26.35 -4.94 15.05
CA MET A 24 -25.72 -6.21 15.37
C MET A 24 -25.76 -7.07 14.11
N ASP A 25 -24.66 -7.09 13.36
CA ASP A 25 -24.44 -8.10 12.33
C ASP A 25 -24.58 -9.47 13.00
N PRO A 26 -25.51 -10.34 12.57
CA PRO A 26 -25.82 -11.60 13.25
C PRO A 26 -24.64 -12.57 13.38
N ASP A 27 -23.50 -12.27 12.73
CA ASP A 27 -22.26 -13.05 12.75
C ASP A 27 -21.05 -12.24 13.27
N ASP A 28 -21.26 -11.17 14.06
CA ASP A 28 -20.19 -10.37 14.71
C ASP A 28 -19.15 -9.78 13.72
N GLY A 29 -19.57 -9.43 12.49
CA GLY A 29 -18.68 -8.94 11.45
C GLY A 29 -17.88 -10.03 10.73
N ARG A 30 -18.03 -11.30 11.11
CA ARG A 30 -17.37 -12.45 10.46
C ARG A 30 -17.79 -12.59 9.00
N GLN A 31 -19.08 -12.45 8.70
CA GLN A 31 -19.57 -12.53 7.33
C GLN A 31 -18.95 -11.43 6.47
N ARG A 32 -18.89 -10.20 6.98
CA ARG A 32 -18.22 -9.08 6.30
C ARG A 32 -16.75 -9.36 6.06
N PHE A 33 -16.04 -9.88 7.07
CA PHE A 33 -14.63 -10.26 6.94
C PHE A 33 -14.40 -11.28 5.83
N LEU A 34 -15.24 -12.31 5.74
CA LEU A 34 -15.15 -13.35 4.70
C LEU A 34 -15.42 -12.77 3.30
N LEU A 35 -16.44 -11.92 3.16
CA LEU A 35 -16.73 -11.25 1.89
C LEU A 35 -15.58 -10.34 1.44
N GLU A 36 -15.02 -9.56 2.37
CA GLU A 36 -13.85 -8.70 2.09
C GLU A 36 -12.64 -9.56 1.69
N LEU A 37 -12.42 -10.69 2.36
CA LEU A 37 -11.33 -11.63 2.06
C LEU A 37 -11.49 -12.25 0.67
N GLU A 38 -12.68 -12.77 0.34
CA GLU A 38 -12.99 -13.33 -0.97
C GLU A 38 -12.81 -12.28 -2.07
N PHE A 39 -13.35 -11.08 -1.86
CA PHE A 39 -13.22 -9.98 -2.80
C PHE A 39 -11.76 -9.63 -3.08
N VAL A 40 -10.94 -9.45 -2.03
CA VAL A 40 -9.51 -9.16 -2.19
C VAL A 40 -8.83 -10.27 -2.97
N GLN A 41 -9.12 -11.53 -2.66
CA GLN A 41 -8.55 -12.67 -3.37
C GLN A 41 -8.96 -12.72 -4.84
N CYS A 42 -10.18 -12.31 -5.20
CA CYS A 42 -10.62 -12.19 -6.59
C CYS A 42 -9.80 -11.16 -7.39
N LEU A 43 -9.20 -10.15 -6.74
CA LEU A 43 -8.28 -9.22 -7.40
C LEU A 43 -6.99 -9.89 -7.89
N ALA A 44 -6.68 -11.12 -7.47
CA ALA A 44 -5.57 -11.87 -8.04
C ALA A 44 -5.83 -12.32 -9.49
N ASN A 45 -7.07 -12.23 -9.99
CA ASN A 45 -7.43 -12.60 -11.35
C ASN A 45 -7.53 -11.35 -12.25
N PRO A 46 -6.63 -11.17 -13.24
CA PRO A 46 -6.67 -10.03 -14.15
C PRO A 46 -7.97 -9.91 -14.94
N ASN A 47 -8.66 -11.03 -15.22
CA ASN A 47 -9.95 -11.02 -15.90
C ASN A 47 -11.04 -10.35 -15.05
N TYR A 48 -11.02 -10.58 -13.73
CA TYR A 48 -11.97 -9.97 -12.82
C TYR A 48 -11.73 -8.46 -12.69
N ILE A 49 -10.48 -8.03 -12.60
CA ILE A 49 -10.14 -6.60 -12.62
C ILE A 49 -10.61 -5.94 -13.92
N HIS A 50 -10.40 -6.59 -15.06
CA HIS A 50 -10.88 -6.08 -16.34
C HIS A 50 -12.41 -5.96 -16.38
N TYR A 51 -13.12 -6.95 -15.86
CA TYR A 51 -14.58 -6.88 -15.70
C TYR A 51 -14.99 -5.68 -14.84
N LEU A 52 -14.32 -5.45 -13.70
CA LEU A 52 -14.59 -4.27 -12.86
C LEU A 52 -14.36 -2.95 -13.61
N ALA A 53 -13.30 -2.89 -14.42
CA ALA A 53 -13.00 -1.72 -15.24
C ALA A 53 -14.07 -1.48 -16.33
N GLN A 54 -14.52 -2.52 -17.01
CA GLN A 54 -15.55 -2.40 -18.05
C GLN A 54 -16.90 -1.94 -17.51
N ASN A 55 -17.27 -2.37 -16.30
CA ASN A 55 -18.49 -1.93 -15.62
C ASN A 55 -18.34 -0.57 -14.90
N ARG A 56 -17.23 0.15 -15.13
CA ARG A 56 -16.97 1.50 -14.60
C ARG A 56 -16.93 1.62 -13.07
N TYR A 57 -16.71 0.53 -12.34
CA TYR A 57 -16.53 0.58 -10.89
C TYR A 57 -15.33 1.45 -10.47
N PHE A 58 -14.30 1.55 -11.31
CA PHE A 58 -13.12 2.35 -11.02
C PHE A 58 -13.28 3.86 -11.27
N GLU A 59 -14.42 4.29 -11.83
CA GLU A 59 -14.78 5.71 -12.00
C GLU A 59 -15.48 6.26 -10.74
N ASP A 60 -16.09 5.38 -9.94
CA ASP A 60 -16.78 5.75 -8.70
C ASP A 60 -15.78 6.00 -7.54
N GLU A 61 -15.84 7.20 -6.97
CA GLU A 61 -15.02 7.61 -5.82
C GLU A 61 -15.27 6.77 -4.57
N ALA A 62 -16.51 6.32 -4.36
CA ALA A 62 -16.84 5.47 -3.22
C ALA A 62 -16.11 4.12 -3.31
N PHE A 63 -16.06 3.53 -4.50
CA PHE A 63 -15.34 2.28 -4.74
C PHE A 63 -13.82 2.45 -4.60
N ILE A 64 -13.26 3.57 -5.06
CA ILE A 64 -11.84 3.89 -4.83
C ILE A 64 -11.55 4.04 -3.33
N GLY A 65 -12.45 4.66 -2.58
CA GLY A 65 -12.39 4.73 -1.11
C GLY A 65 -12.38 3.35 -0.46
N TYR A 66 -13.21 2.44 -0.96
CA TYR A 66 -13.25 1.06 -0.51
C TYR A 66 -11.95 0.29 -0.80
N LEU A 67 -11.34 0.49 -1.98
CA LEU A 67 -10.02 -0.09 -2.29
C LEU A 67 -8.91 0.46 -1.37
N LYS A 68 -9.00 1.71 -0.93
CA LYS A 68 -8.09 2.27 0.09
C LYS A 68 -8.31 1.62 1.44
N TYR A 69 -9.56 1.42 1.85
CA TYR A 69 -9.90 0.71 3.07
C TYR A 69 -9.29 -0.70 3.07
N LEU A 70 -9.44 -1.47 1.99
CA LEU A 70 -8.89 -2.83 1.86
C LEU A 70 -7.36 -2.92 1.95
N GLN A 71 -6.62 -1.81 1.95
CA GLN A 71 -5.17 -1.87 2.20
C GLN A 71 -4.81 -2.39 3.60
N TYR A 72 -5.76 -2.43 4.54
CA TYR A 72 -5.55 -3.02 5.87
C TYR A 72 -5.17 -4.51 5.79
N TRP A 73 -5.54 -5.22 4.71
CA TRP A 73 -5.18 -6.64 4.48
C TRP A 73 -3.68 -6.88 4.35
N LYS A 74 -2.89 -5.84 4.09
CA LYS A 74 -1.43 -5.91 4.05
C LYS A 74 -0.77 -6.00 5.41
N ARG A 75 -1.48 -5.60 6.48
CA ARG A 75 -0.94 -5.67 7.84
C ARG A 75 -0.71 -7.14 8.22
N PRO A 76 0.36 -7.46 8.96
CA PRO A 76 0.78 -8.85 9.19
C PRO A 76 -0.30 -9.70 9.89
N GLU A 77 -1.18 -9.08 10.68
CA GLU A 77 -2.29 -9.73 11.38
C GLU A 77 -3.34 -10.30 10.42
N TYR A 78 -3.49 -9.70 9.23
CA TYR A 78 -4.52 -10.06 8.25
C TYR A 78 -3.94 -10.81 7.06
N VAL A 79 -2.68 -10.53 6.69
CA VAL A 79 -2.02 -11.11 5.50
C VAL A 79 -1.95 -12.63 5.57
N LYS A 80 -1.91 -13.21 6.78
CA LYS A 80 -1.88 -14.67 7.00
C LYS A 80 -3.10 -15.42 6.43
N PHE A 81 -4.22 -14.72 6.23
CA PHE A 81 -5.44 -15.31 5.66
C PHE A 81 -5.48 -15.26 4.12
N ILE A 82 -4.56 -14.53 3.48
CA ILE A 82 -4.52 -14.37 2.02
C ILE A 82 -3.85 -15.60 1.38
N MET A 83 -4.59 -16.35 0.56
CA MET A 83 -4.02 -17.50 -0.17
C MET A 83 -3.29 -17.07 -1.44
N TYR A 84 -3.76 -16.02 -2.11
CA TYR A 84 -3.20 -15.55 -3.38
C TYR A 84 -2.43 -14.24 -3.20
N PRO A 85 -1.10 -14.25 -3.06
CA PRO A 85 -0.32 -13.05 -2.73
C PRO A 85 -0.36 -11.97 -3.84
N HIS A 86 -0.61 -12.37 -5.09
CA HIS A 86 -0.78 -11.42 -6.20
C HIS A 86 -1.99 -10.50 -6.04
N SER A 87 -3.01 -10.88 -5.25
CA SER A 87 -4.14 -9.98 -4.93
C SER A 87 -3.67 -8.66 -4.36
N LEU A 88 -2.73 -8.70 -3.40
CA LEU A 88 -2.19 -7.52 -2.74
C LEU A 88 -1.30 -6.68 -3.68
N TYR A 89 -0.63 -7.34 -4.64
CA TYR A 89 0.11 -6.64 -5.69
C TYR A 89 -0.83 -5.86 -6.61
N PHE A 90 -1.92 -6.46 -7.08
CA PHE A 90 -2.90 -5.75 -7.89
C PHE A 90 -3.64 -4.67 -7.09
N LEU A 91 -3.94 -4.92 -5.81
CA LEU A 91 -4.53 -3.91 -4.92
C LEU A 91 -3.65 -2.65 -4.81
N ASN A 92 -2.32 -2.81 -4.85
CA ASN A 92 -1.39 -1.68 -4.95
C ASN A 92 -1.50 -0.96 -6.29
N LEU A 93 -1.46 -1.72 -7.39
CA LEU A 93 -1.52 -1.15 -8.74
C LEU A 93 -2.82 -0.37 -8.96
N LEU A 94 -3.94 -0.87 -8.44
CA LEU A 94 -5.26 -0.23 -8.51
C LEU A 94 -5.34 1.12 -7.79
N GLN A 95 -4.40 1.47 -6.90
CA GLN A 95 -4.33 2.81 -6.33
C GLN A 95 -3.98 3.87 -7.39
N ASN A 96 -3.27 3.47 -8.46
CA ASN A 96 -2.90 4.35 -9.55
C ASN A 96 -4.06 4.50 -10.55
N ALA A 97 -4.51 5.74 -10.78
CA ALA A 97 -5.58 6.03 -11.75
C ALA A 97 -5.23 5.55 -13.16
N ASN A 98 -3.99 5.73 -13.60
CA ASN A 98 -3.52 5.27 -14.92
C ASN A 98 -3.70 3.77 -15.11
N PHE A 99 -3.41 2.97 -14.09
CA PHE A 99 -3.58 1.52 -14.15
C PHE A 99 -5.06 1.13 -14.22
N ARG A 100 -5.91 1.79 -13.43
CA ARG A 100 -7.37 1.57 -13.46
C ARG A 100 -7.94 1.80 -14.85
N SER A 101 -7.59 2.91 -15.49
CA SER A 101 -8.03 3.21 -16.86
C SER A 101 -7.42 2.24 -17.87
N ALA A 102 -6.13 1.89 -17.74
CA ALA A 102 -5.47 0.96 -18.65
C ALA A 102 -6.09 -0.45 -18.60
N MET A 103 -6.59 -0.89 -17.44
CA MET A 103 -7.23 -2.20 -17.27
C MET A 103 -8.59 -2.32 -17.98
N ALA A 104 -9.20 -1.22 -18.42
CA ALA A 104 -10.38 -1.26 -19.29
C ALA A 104 -10.05 -1.81 -20.68
N HIS A 105 -8.77 -1.76 -21.10
CA HIS A 105 -8.33 -2.28 -22.40
C HIS A 105 -7.96 -3.77 -22.32
N PRO A 106 -8.41 -4.60 -23.29
CA PRO A 106 -8.14 -6.03 -23.30
C PRO A 106 -6.65 -6.36 -23.44
N ALA A 107 -5.87 -5.52 -24.12
CA ALA A 107 -4.43 -5.69 -24.27
C ALA A 107 -3.70 -5.69 -22.91
N THR A 108 -4.08 -4.78 -22.00
CA THR A 108 -3.52 -4.67 -20.65
C THR A 108 -3.87 -5.90 -19.81
N LYS A 109 -5.11 -6.40 -19.93
CA LYS A 109 -5.55 -7.64 -19.28
C LYS A 109 -4.69 -8.82 -19.71
N GLU A 110 -4.50 -9.00 -21.02
CA GLU A 110 -3.66 -10.07 -21.58
C GLU A 110 -2.21 -9.95 -21.13
N LEU A 111 -1.67 -8.73 -21.08
CA LEU A 111 -0.32 -8.50 -20.57
C LEU A 111 -0.20 -8.87 -19.09
N ALA A 112 -1.13 -8.43 -18.23
CA ALA A 112 -1.14 -8.76 -16.82
C ALA A 112 -1.26 -10.28 -16.60
N HIS A 113 -2.12 -10.95 -17.37
CA HIS A 113 -2.29 -12.39 -17.34
C HIS A 113 -1.01 -13.13 -17.75
N LYS A 114 -0.36 -12.71 -18.84
CA LYS A 114 0.94 -13.28 -19.27
C LYS A 114 2.01 -13.07 -18.21
N GLN A 115 2.14 -11.88 -17.65
CA GLN A 115 3.14 -11.58 -16.61
C GLN A 115 2.94 -12.47 -15.37
N GLN A 116 1.70 -12.61 -14.91
CA GLN A 116 1.36 -13.51 -13.81
C GLN A 116 1.69 -14.97 -14.11
N PHE A 117 1.36 -15.44 -15.33
CA PHE A 117 1.72 -16.78 -15.78
C PHE A 117 3.23 -17.01 -15.80
N TYR A 118 4.01 -16.09 -16.39
CA TYR A 118 5.47 -16.22 -16.45
C TYR A 118 6.12 -16.11 -15.06
N PHE A 119 5.56 -15.32 -14.17
CA PHE A 119 6.03 -15.24 -12.78
C PHE A 119 5.90 -16.61 -12.10
N TRP A 120 4.75 -17.27 -12.22
CA TRP A 120 4.54 -18.60 -11.66
C TRP A 120 5.36 -19.68 -12.35
N LYS A 121 5.41 -19.66 -13.69
CA LYS A 121 6.22 -20.61 -14.46
C LYS A 121 7.68 -20.57 -14.05
N ASN A 122 8.22 -19.37 -13.83
CA ASN A 122 9.61 -19.17 -13.43
C ASN A 122 9.78 -19.00 -11.92
N TYR A 123 8.80 -19.41 -11.10
CA TYR A 123 8.80 -19.12 -9.65
C TYR A 123 10.07 -19.64 -8.94
N LYS A 124 10.52 -20.85 -9.28
CA LYS A 124 11.76 -21.43 -8.72
C LYS A 124 12.98 -20.58 -9.08
N ASN A 125 13.17 -20.26 -10.36
CA ASN A 125 14.27 -19.42 -10.83
C ASN A 125 14.21 -18.00 -10.24
N ASN A 126 13.01 -17.43 -10.12
CA ASN A 126 12.80 -16.11 -9.53
C ASN A 126 13.16 -16.08 -8.03
N ARG A 127 12.92 -17.16 -7.29
CA ARG A 127 13.32 -17.24 -5.89
C ARG A 127 14.82 -17.44 -5.74
N LEU A 128 15.44 -18.25 -6.60
CA LEU A 128 16.88 -18.46 -6.61
C LEU A 128 17.64 -17.16 -6.90
N LYS A 129 17.23 -16.38 -7.91
CA LYS A 129 17.85 -15.07 -8.19
C LYS A 129 17.71 -14.08 -7.02
N HIS A 130 16.57 -14.06 -6.32
CA HIS A 130 16.38 -13.18 -5.17
C HIS A 130 17.17 -13.65 -3.94
N ALA A 131 17.29 -14.96 -3.73
CA ALA A 131 18.14 -15.53 -2.69
C ALA A 131 19.63 -15.23 -2.96
N MET A 132 20.10 -15.42 -4.19
CA MET A 132 21.47 -15.12 -4.61
C MET A 132 21.77 -13.61 -4.53
N SER A 133 20.85 -12.76 -4.99
CA SER A 133 21.00 -11.29 -4.91
C SER A 133 21.04 -10.77 -3.47
N ARG A 134 20.38 -11.44 -2.51
CA ARG A 134 20.43 -11.07 -1.09
C ARG A 134 21.78 -11.41 -0.45
N HIS A 135 22.42 -12.50 -0.87
CA HIS A 135 23.75 -12.89 -0.39
C HIS A 135 24.90 -12.00 -0.90
N VAL A 136 24.71 -11.25 -1.99
CA VAL A 136 25.72 -10.33 -2.54
C VAL A 136 25.61 -8.91 -1.94
N ALA A 137 24.48 -8.56 -1.34
CA ALA A 137 24.21 -7.22 -0.81
C ALA A 137 24.58 -7.05 0.67
N GLU A 138 25.31 -7.97 1.28
CA GLU A 138 25.90 -7.81 2.62
C GLU A 138 27.37 -7.42 2.48
N PRO A 139 27.72 -6.11 2.45
CA PRO A 139 29.08 -5.69 2.71
C PRO A 139 29.32 -5.79 4.23
N VAL A 140 30.43 -6.43 4.57
CA VAL A 140 31.14 -6.39 5.85
C VAL A 140 31.09 -4.97 6.44
N ALA A 141 30.12 -4.73 7.32
CA ALA A 141 30.00 -3.52 8.13
C ALA A 141 30.11 -3.91 9.62
N SER A 142 31.25 -4.45 10.03
CA SER A 142 31.74 -4.42 11.43
C SER A 142 33.04 -5.20 11.58
N ALA A 143 34.19 -4.52 11.50
CA ALA A 143 35.31 -4.75 12.42
C ALA A 143 36.39 -3.65 12.26
N SER A 144 36.78 -3.06 13.39
CA SER A 144 37.97 -2.23 13.61
C SER A 144 37.84 -0.71 13.42
N ALA A 145 37.18 -0.08 14.38
CA ALA A 145 37.65 1.18 14.94
C ALA A 145 38.53 0.86 16.17
N SER A 146 39.80 1.26 16.18
CA SER A 146 40.63 1.69 17.34
C SER A 146 42.13 1.42 17.11
N ALA A 147 42.90 2.45 16.73
CA ALA A 147 44.31 2.58 17.12
C ALA A 147 44.76 4.05 16.94
N SER A 148 44.98 4.71 18.07
CA SER A 148 45.50 6.06 18.25
C SER A 148 47.02 6.16 18.02
N SER A 149 47.51 7.26 17.42
CA SER A 149 48.64 8.15 17.85
C SER A 149 49.18 9.01 16.67
N PRO A 150 50.03 10.03 16.89
CA PRO A 150 49.74 11.46 17.11
C PRO A 150 50.12 12.35 15.88
N PRO A 151 49.86 13.68 15.90
CA PRO A 151 50.16 14.56 14.76
C PRO A 151 51.59 15.11 14.82
N PRO A 152 52.32 15.24 13.70
CA PRO A 152 53.46 16.14 13.63
C PRO A 152 53.01 17.54 13.18
N LEU A 153 53.56 18.52 13.88
CA LEU A 153 53.33 19.96 13.79
C LEU A 153 53.67 20.55 12.41
N LEU A 154 52.96 21.63 12.08
CA LEU A 154 53.17 22.50 10.92
C LEU A 154 54.54 23.18 10.94
N LEU A 155 55.22 23.24 9.79
CA LEU A 155 56.24 24.25 9.50
C LEU A 155 55.82 25.03 8.24
N THR A 156 55.72 26.32 8.43
CA THR A 156 55.44 27.42 7.48
C THR A 156 56.53 27.59 6.42
N ALA A 157 56.16 27.97 5.20
CA ALA A 157 56.71 29.15 4.51
C ALA A 157 56.07 29.36 3.12
N ASP A 158 55.61 30.59 2.95
CA ASP A 158 55.34 31.39 1.75
C ASP A 158 55.70 30.82 0.36
N ALA A 159 54.81 31.03 -0.62
CA ALA A 159 54.87 32.21 -1.48
C ALA A 159 54.08 32.03 -2.80
N ILE A 160 53.15 32.96 -3.07
CA ILE A 160 52.98 33.74 -4.32
C ILE A 160 53.19 32.93 -5.62
N THR A 161 52.23 32.79 -6.53
CA THR A 161 51.73 33.88 -7.37
C THR A 161 50.57 33.38 -8.23
N ALA A 162 49.60 34.26 -8.41
CA ALA A 162 48.46 34.14 -9.30
C ALA A 162 48.84 33.85 -10.77
N SER A 163 47.95 33.21 -11.52
CA SER A 163 47.53 33.77 -12.80
C SER A 163 46.14 33.29 -13.23
N THR A 164 45.20 34.21 -13.13
CA THR A 164 43.93 34.33 -13.84
C THR A 164 44.08 34.20 -15.35
N ALA A 165 43.18 33.49 -16.04
CA ALA A 165 42.60 33.97 -17.31
C ALA A 165 41.42 33.08 -17.79
N VAL A 166 40.29 33.74 -18.03
CA VAL A 166 39.02 33.25 -18.57
C VAL A 166 38.99 33.53 -20.12
N PRO A 167 37.88 33.47 -20.90
CA PRO A 167 37.57 32.44 -21.92
C PRO A 167 37.38 32.96 -23.39
N ALA A 168 36.99 32.02 -24.29
CA ALA A 168 36.16 32.18 -25.52
C ALA A 168 36.84 32.74 -26.82
N PRO A 169 36.19 32.79 -28.03
CA PRO A 169 35.04 32.05 -28.63
C PRO A 169 35.23 31.57 -30.12
N SER A 170 34.29 30.72 -30.58
CA SER A 170 33.55 30.60 -31.88
C SER A 170 34.17 30.61 -33.32
N HIS A 171 33.48 29.82 -34.18
CA HIS A 171 33.41 29.79 -35.68
C HIS A 171 34.61 29.13 -36.42
N MET A 172 34.46 28.25 -37.43
CA MET A 172 33.38 27.92 -38.38
C MET A 172 33.24 26.40 -38.59
#